data_AF-F0ZX39-F1
#
_entry.id   AF-F0ZX39-F1
#
_cell.length_a   1.000
_cell.length_b   1.000
_cell.length_c   1.000
_cell.angle_alpha   90.00
_cell.angle_beta   90.00
_cell.angle_gamma   90.00
#
_symmetry.space_group_name_H-M   'P 1'
#
loop_
_entity.id
_entity.type
_entity.pdbx_description
1 polymer ?
#
loop_
_entity_poly.entity_id
_entity_poly.type
_entity_poly.pdbx_seq_one_letter_code
_entity_poly.pdbx_strand_id
1 'polypeptide(L)' 'NLNIRHNKSGYRQYQANDGGWEYTHSTVAEKKIGRPIEPNEHVHHINKNKVDYRPSNLVVIKDNIHREVHRS' A
#
# COMPACT_ATOMS: atom_id res chain seq x y z
N ASN A 1 0.00 -14.69 -16.98
CA ASN A 1 0.69 -14.72 -15.67
C ASN A 1 1.07 -13.32 -15.27
N LEU A 2 0.67 -12.86 -14.07
CA LEU A 2 1.15 -11.58 -13.53
C LEU A 2 2.59 -11.75 -13.04
N ASN A 3 3.48 -10.87 -13.48
CA ASN A 3 4.82 -10.78 -12.91
C ASN A 3 4.73 -10.14 -11.53
N ILE A 4 5.30 -10.80 -10.52
CA ILE A 4 5.23 -10.38 -9.12
C ILE A 4 6.65 -10.31 -8.57
N ARG A 5 6.93 -9.26 -7.78
CA ARG A 5 8.19 -9.14 -7.03
C ARG A 5 7.93 -8.59 -5.64
N HIS A 6 8.90 -8.74 -4.74
CA HIS A 6 8.93 -8.04 -3.47
C HIS A 6 10.08 -7.04 -3.49
N ASN A 7 9.86 -5.81 -3.03
CA ASN A 7 10.94 -4.84 -2.88
C ASN A 7 11.81 -5.17 -1.65
N LYS A 8 12.94 -4.48 -1.48
CA LYS A 8 13.84 -4.67 -0.32
C LYS A 8 13.16 -4.48 1.04
N SER A 9 12.05 -3.73 1.08
CA SER A 9 11.27 -3.48 2.28
C SER A 9 10.18 -4.54 2.55
N GLY A 10 10.06 -5.57 1.70
CA GLY A 10 9.11 -6.66 1.83
C GLY A 10 7.72 -6.41 1.23
N TYR A 11 7.51 -5.30 0.51
CA TYR A 11 6.23 -5.01 -0.13
C TYR A 11 6.12 -5.69 -1.49
N ARG A 12 4.99 -6.37 -1.74
CA ARG A 12 4.67 -6.95 -3.04
C ARG A 12 4.33 -5.88 -4.07
N GLN A 13 4.90 -6.03 -5.25
CA GLN A 13 4.59 -5.29 -6.46
C GLN A 13 4.16 -6.25 -7.56
N TYR A 14 3.31 -5.78 -8.46
CA TYR A 14 2.96 -6.48 -9.69
C TYR A 14 3.29 -5.59 -10.89
N GLN A 15 3.56 -6.21 -12.03
CA GLN A 15 3.75 -5.48 -13.28
C GLN A 15 2.40 -5.12 -13.89
N ALA A 16 2.15 -3.83 -14.08
CA ALA A 16 0.98 -3.29 -14.76
C ALA A 16 1.10 -3.44 -16.29
N ASN A 17 0.01 -3.17 -17.00
CA ASN A 17 -0.06 -3.38 -18.45
C ASN A 17 0.88 -2.48 -19.26
N ASP A 18 1.24 -1.32 -18.70
CA ASP A 18 2.21 -0.38 -19.28
C ASP A 18 3.68 -0.79 -19.01
N GLY A 19 3.89 -1.94 -18.35
CA GLY A 19 5.20 -2.43 -17.96
C GLY A 19 5.73 -1.85 -16.64
N GLY A 20 5.03 -0.86 -16.08
CA GLY A 20 5.30 -0.27 -14.77
C GLY A 20 5.08 -1.25 -13.62
N TRP A 21 5.61 -0.90 -12.44
CA TRP A 21 5.45 -1.74 -11.24
C TRP A 21 4.63 -1.00 -10.19
N GLU A 22 3.49 -1.58 -9.83
CA GLU A 22 2.56 -1.02 -8.85
C GLU A 22 2.63 -1.75 -7.52
N TYR A 23 2.43 -1.02 -6.42
CA TYR A 23 2.35 -1.60 -5.08
C TYR A 23 0.98 -2.23 -4.85
N THR A 24 0.95 -3.52 -4.50
CA THR A 24 -0.31 -4.24 -4.31
C THR A 24 -1.20 -3.60 -3.24
N HIS A 25 -0.62 -3.16 -2.12
CA HIS A 25 -1.36 -2.53 -1.04
C HIS A 25 -1.93 -1.15 -1.44
N SER A 26 -1.20 -0.36 -2.24
CA SER A 26 -1.67 0.93 -2.76
C SER A 26 -2.88 0.74 -3.65
N THR A 27 -2.79 -0.16 -4.64
CA THR A 27 -3.91 -0.45 -5.55
C THR A 27 -5.16 -0.92 -4.79
N VAL A 28 -5.00 -1.79 -3.77
CA VAL A 28 -6.14 -2.25 -2.96
C VAL A 28 -6.73 -1.10 -2.15
N ALA A 29 -5.89 -0.24 -1.55
CA ALA A 29 -6.35 0.90 -0.78
C ALA A 29 -7.07 1.94 -1.64
N GLU A 30 -6.58 2.27 -2.83
CA GLU A 30 -7.23 3.17 -3.80
C GLU A 30 -8.60 2.65 -4.21
N LYS A 31 -8.72 1.36 -4.52
CA LYS A 31 -10.00 0.71 -4.81
C LYS A 31 -10.97 0.78 -3.63
N LYS A 32 -10.48 0.64 -2.39
CA LYS A 32 -11.28 0.75 -1.18
C LYS A 32 -11.83 2.16 -0.97
N ILE A 33 -11.04 3.19 -1.21
CA ILE A 33 -11.44 4.60 -0.97
C ILE A 33 -12.10 5.25 -2.19
N GLY A 34 -12.06 4.62 -3.36
CA GLY A 34 -12.69 5.10 -4.59
C GLY A 34 -11.95 6.27 -5.27
N ARG A 35 -10.70 6.52 -4.91
CA ARG A 35 -9.86 7.58 -5.50
C ARG A 35 -8.36 7.23 -5.40
N PRO A 36 -7.50 7.91 -6.19
CA PRO A 36 -6.06 7.81 -6.00
C PRO A 36 -5.63 8.27 -4.60
N ILE A 37 -4.53 7.71 -4.10
CA ILE A 37 -3.87 8.17 -2.88
C ILE A 37 -3.23 9.53 -3.16
N GLU A 38 -3.45 10.51 -2.29
CA GLU A 38 -2.88 11.85 -2.46
C GLU A 38 -1.38 11.87 -2.10
N PRO A 39 -0.58 12.82 -2.63
CA PRO A 39 0.85 12.91 -2.32
C PRO A 39 1.21 13.04 -0.83
N ASN A 40 0.27 13.46 0.02
CA ASN A 40 0.44 13.59 1.47
C ASN A 40 -0.24 12.48 2.28
N GLU A 41 -0.51 11.34 1.62
CA GLU A 41 -1.16 10.16 2.20
C GLU A 41 -0.28 8.91 2.08
N HIS A 42 -0.35 8.05 3.09
CA HIS A 42 0.28 6.74 3.11
C HIS A 42 -0.74 5.64 3.39
N VAL A 43 -0.50 4.47 2.81
CA VAL A 43 -1.21 3.25 3.19
C VAL A 43 -0.51 2.60 4.37
N HIS A 44 -1.24 2.46 5.47
CA HIS A 44 -0.78 1.78 6.67
C HIS A 44 -1.43 0.39 6.79
N HIS A 45 -0.62 -0.62 7.14
CA HIS A 45 -1.10 -1.95 7.51
C HIS A 45 -1.38 -1.98 9.00
N ILE A 46 -2.65 -2.06 9.41
CA ILE A 46 -3.09 -1.97 10.81
C ILE A 46 -2.40 -3.04 11.68
N ASN A 47 -2.31 -4.27 11.17
CA ASN A 47 -1.64 -5.37 11.88
C ASN A 47 -0.11 -5.44 11.68
N LYS A 48 0.49 -4.44 11.01
CA LYS A 48 1.92 -4.38 10.66
C LYS A 48 2.43 -5.52 9.76
N ASN A 49 1.54 -6.41 9.28
CA ASN A 49 1.88 -7.46 8.34
C ASN A 49 1.81 -6.95 6.89
N LYS A 50 2.98 -6.73 6.29
CA LYS A 50 3.13 -6.18 4.92
C LYS A 50 2.58 -7.07 3.80
N VAL A 51 2.25 -8.33 4.10
CA VAL A 51 1.67 -9.27 3.12
C VAL A 51 0.17 -9.49 3.30
N ASP A 52 -0.45 -8.83 4.29
CA ASP A 52 -1.90 -8.87 4.50
C ASP A 52 -2.60 -7.72 3.78
N TYR A 53 -2.97 -7.98 2.53
CA TYR A 53 -3.60 -7.01 1.63
C TYR A 53 -5.13 -6.95 1.76
N ARG A 54 -5.73 -7.51 2.82
CA ARG A 54 -7.19 -7.40 3.00
C ARG A 54 -7.57 -5.92 3.12
N PRO A 55 -8.59 -5.40 2.39
CA PRO A 55 -8.98 -3.99 2.49
C PRO A 55 -9.26 -3.55 3.93
N SER A 56 -9.78 -4.43 4.78
CA SER A 56 -10.01 -4.15 6.21
C SER A 56 -8.73 -3.91 7.01
N ASN A 57 -7.57 -4.41 6.56
CA ASN A 57 -6.27 -4.23 7.19
C ASN A 57 -5.50 -3.00 6.67
N LEU A 58 -6.00 -2.36 5.61
CA LEU A 58 -5.35 -1.21 4.97
C LEU A 58 -6.10 0.07 5.31
N VAL A 59 -5.39 1.09 5.79
CA VAL A 59 -5.94 2.42 6.03
C VAL A 59 -5.09 3.48 5.34
N VAL A 60 -5.73 4.44 4.71
CA VAL A 60 -5.07 5.61 4.12
C VAL A 60 -5.09 6.72 5.15
N ILE A 61 -3.92 7.22 5.54
CA ILE A 61 -3.75 8.26 6.55
C ILE A 61 -2.75 9.31 6.07
N LYS A 62 -2.86 10.54 6.59
CA LYS A 62 -1.92 11.62 6.26
C LYS A 62 -0.50 11.31 6.80
N ASP A 63 0.53 11.81 6.12
CA ASP A 63 1.95 11.61 6.48
C ASP A 63 2.27 11.87 7.95
N ASN A 64 1.70 12.95 8.51
CA ASN A 64 1.92 13.29 9.92
C ASN A 64 1.39 12.19 10.85
N ILE A 65 0.19 11.68 10.59
CA ILE A 65 -0.41 10.59 11.36
C ILE A 65 0.38 9.29 11.17
N HIS A 66 0.82 8.99 9.94
CA HIS A 66 1.62 7.79 9.68
C HIS A 66 2.92 7.78 10.50
N ARG A 67 3.60 8.94 10.61
CA ARG A 67 4.79 9.08 11.46
C ARG A 67 4.48 8.90 12.94
N GLU A 68 3.36 9.43 13.42
CA GLU A 68 2.93 9.27 14.82
C GLU A 68 2.67 7.79 15.17
N VAL A 69 2.02 7.04 14.27
CA VAL A 69 1.74 5.61 14.47
C VAL A 69 3.03 4.77 14.61
N HIS A 70 4.15 5.21 14.04
CA HIS A 70 5.45 4.53 14.14
C HIS A 70 6.42 5.15 15.16
N ARG A 71 5.97 6.12 15.97
CA ARG A 71 6.84 6.83 16.92
C ARG A 71 7.15 6.04 18.22
N SER A 72 6.49 4.91 18.45
CA SER A 72 6.64 4.03 19.61
C SER A 72 7.40 2.75 19.29
#